data_AF-A0ABD6B0W7-F1
#
_entry.id   AF-A0ABD6B0W7-F1
#
_cell.length_a   1.000
_cell.length_b   1.000
_cell.length_c   1.000
_cell.angle_alpha   90.00
_cell.angle_beta   90.00
_cell.angle_gamma   90.00
#
_symmetry.space_group_name_H-M   'P 1'
#
loop_
_entity.id
_entity.type
_entity.pdbx_description
1 polymer ?
#
loop_
_entity_poly.entity_id
_entity_poly.type
_entity_poly.pdbx_seq_one_letter_code
_entity_poly.pdbx_strand_id
1 'polypeptide(L)'
;MGISYTTDDAGYDGGIRREVHMTGTFDSSYTSGGEGLTAADAGLDHLDAVIVADGATESGYVPSYDATNGTVKLFEENATAGPLAEVAGSTDVSTETVTLVVRGRS
;
A
#
# COMPACT_ATOMS: atom_id res chain seq x y z
N MET A 1 7.43 -12.82 3.85
CA MET A 1 6.56 -11.67 4.16
C MET A 1 7.11 -10.53 3.34
N GLY A 2 6.36 -9.47 3.07
CA GLY A 2 6.83 -8.42 2.17
C GLY A 2 6.39 -7.03 2.63
N ILE A 3 5.16 -6.91 3.12
CA ILE A 3 4.68 -5.74 3.86
C ILE A 3 3.94 -6.17 5.12
N SER A 4 4.06 -5.38 6.19
CA SER A 4 3.30 -5.53 7.42
C SER A 4 2.44 -4.30 7.67
N TYR A 5 1.16 -4.50 7.96
CA TYR A 5 0.22 -3.41 8.17
C TYR A 5 -0.17 -3.22 9.64
N THR A 6 -0.26 -1.96 10.06
CA THR A 6 -0.80 -1.55 11.35
C THR A 6 -2.01 -0.65 11.11
N THR A 7 -3.13 -0.92 11.79
CA THR A 7 -4.27 0.01 11.79
C THR A 7 -4.00 1.16 12.75
N ASP A 8 -4.07 2.38 12.22
CA ASP A 8 -3.84 3.61 12.99
C ASP A 8 -5.15 4.15 13.56
N ASP A 9 -6.21 4.19 12.74
CA ASP A 9 -7.56 4.59 13.14
C ASP A 9 -8.60 3.91 12.25
N ALA A 10 -9.84 3.80 12.74
CA ALA A 10 -10.95 3.33 11.94
C ALA A 10 -12.29 3.90 12.40
N GLY A 11 -13.13 4.26 11.41
CA GLY A 11 -14.45 4.81 11.63
C GLY A 11 -15.49 4.24 10.67
N TYR A 12 -16.76 4.46 10.98
CA TYR A 12 -17.86 4.12 10.07
C TYR A 12 -18.29 5.34 9.25
N ASP A 13 -18.36 5.18 7.93
CA ASP A 13 -18.94 6.15 7.00
C ASP A 13 -20.37 5.72 6.68
N GLY A 14 -21.35 6.29 7.41
CA GLY A 14 -22.77 6.00 7.16
C GLY A 14 -23.22 4.59 7.56
N GLY A 15 -22.53 3.93 8.50
CA GLY A 15 -22.97 2.71 9.17
C GLY A 15 -22.45 1.41 8.57
N ILE A 16 -22.77 1.09 7.31
CA ILE A 16 -22.37 -0.21 6.70
C ILE A 16 -20.98 -0.21 6.06
N ARG A 17 -20.38 0.97 5.87
CA ARG A 17 -19.02 1.11 5.35
C ARG A 17 -18.11 1.54 6.47
N ARG A 18 -16.93 0.93 6.51
CA ARG A 18 -15.85 1.26 7.43
C ARG A 18 -14.71 1.86 6.63
N GLU A 19 -14.21 2.98 7.10
CA GLU A 19 -12.96 3.60 6.65
C GLU A 19 -11.88 3.26 7.67
N VAL A 20 -10.72 2.81 7.19
CA VAL A 20 -9.59 2.34 7.98
C VAL A 20 -8.35 3.08 7.49
N HIS A 21 -7.69 3.78 8.40
CA HIS A 21 -6.40 4.42 8.16
C HIS A 21 -5.33 3.46 8.67
N MET A 22 -4.37 3.13 7.82
CA MET A 22 -3.36 2.12 8.13
C MET A 22 -2.00 2.48 7.56
N THR A 23 -0.95 2.07 8.27
CA THR A 23 0.44 2.21 7.85
C THR A 23 0.98 0.83 7.49
N GLY A 24 1.51 0.69 6.27
CA GLY A 24 2.24 -0.49 5.82
C GLY A 24 3.75 -0.24 5.86
N THR A 25 4.51 -1.12 6.51
CA THR A 25 5.98 -1.10 6.50
C THR A 25 6.47 -2.23 5.60
N PHE A 26 7.21 -1.87 4.55
CA PHE A 26 7.83 -2.86 3.68
C PHE A 26 8.99 -3.55 4.39
N ASP A 27 9.36 -4.74 3.92
CA ASP A 27 10.55 -5.45 4.36
C ASP A 27 11.59 -5.59 3.24
N SER A 28 12.70 -6.28 3.54
CA SER A 28 13.82 -6.45 2.60
C SER A 28 13.52 -7.48 1.50
N SER A 29 12.33 -8.06 1.47
CA SER A 29 11.89 -9.09 0.51
C SER A 29 10.81 -8.60 -0.44
N TYR A 30 10.85 -7.30 -0.79
CA TYR A 30 9.98 -6.71 -1.81
C TYR A 30 9.98 -7.52 -3.10
N THR A 31 8.79 -7.85 -3.59
CA THR A 31 8.60 -8.64 -4.80
C THR A 31 8.18 -7.79 -5.99
N SER A 32 8.70 -8.12 -7.18
CA SER A 32 8.23 -7.49 -8.42
C SER A 32 6.74 -7.79 -8.60
N GLY A 33 5.94 -6.76 -8.87
CA GLY A 33 4.49 -6.82 -8.81
C GLY A 33 3.90 -6.15 -7.57
N GLY A 34 4.72 -5.77 -6.59
CA GLY A 34 4.30 -5.13 -5.35
C GLY A 34 3.82 -6.12 -4.29
N GLU A 35 3.46 -5.56 -3.14
CA GLU A 35 3.09 -6.32 -1.95
C GLU A 35 1.59 -6.40 -1.75
N GLY A 36 1.09 -7.58 -1.39
CA GLY A 36 -0.35 -7.83 -1.28
C GLY A 36 -1.02 -7.03 -0.17
N LEU A 37 -2.18 -6.45 -0.49
CA LEU A 37 -3.11 -5.85 0.47
C LEU A 37 -4.45 -6.58 0.39
N THR A 38 -4.87 -7.17 1.49
CA THR A 38 -6.15 -7.89 1.60
C THR A 38 -7.15 -7.12 2.47
N ALA A 39 -8.43 -7.46 2.34
CA ALA A 39 -9.46 -6.93 3.24
C ALA A 39 -9.17 -7.28 4.70
N ALA A 40 -8.64 -8.48 4.96
CA ALA A 40 -8.29 -8.95 6.29
C ALA A 40 -7.20 -8.09 6.95
N ASP A 41 -6.25 -7.55 6.18
CA ASP A 41 -5.21 -6.64 6.69
C ASP A 41 -5.78 -5.34 7.26
N ALA A 42 -6.95 -4.90 6.76
CA ALA A 42 -7.70 -3.76 7.27
C ALA A 42 -8.80 -4.15 8.30
N GLY A 43 -8.94 -5.44 8.62
CA GLY A 43 -10.05 -5.96 9.43
C GLY A 43 -11.40 -5.76 8.75
N LEU A 44 -11.46 -6.01 7.44
CA LEU A 44 -12.63 -5.91 6.58
C LEU A 44 -12.90 -7.26 5.89
N ASP A 45 -14.14 -7.48 5.48
CA ASP A 45 -14.55 -8.61 4.64
C ASP A 45 -14.38 -8.30 3.15
N HIS A 46 -14.42 -7.02 2.77
CA HIS A 46 -14.35 -6.57 1.39
C HIS A 46 -13.70 -5.20 1.26
N LEU A 47 -12.84 -5.01 0.26
CA LEU A 47 -12.27 -3.71 -0.12
C LEU A 47 -13.13 -3.04 -1.19
N ASP A 48 -13.70 -1.88 -0.89
CA ASP A 48 -14.44 -1.06 -1.84
C ASP A 48 -13.51 -0.04 -2.53
N ALA A 49 -12.56 0.54 -1.77
CA ALA A 49 -11.56 1.47 -2.29
C ALA A 49 -10.29 1.47 -1.43
N VAL A 50 -9.15 1.74 -2.06
CA VAL A 50 -7.86 1.93 -1.41
C VAL A 50 -7.25 3.22 -1.98
N ILE A 51 -6.87 4.12 -1.09
CA ILE A 51 -6.23 5.39 -1.42
C ILE A 51 -4.85 5.39 -0.76
N VAL A 52 -3.81 5.63 -1.55
CA VAL A 52 -2.48 5.92 -1.03
C VAL A 52 -2.49 7.36 -0.53
N ALA A 53 -2.34 7.55 0.78
CA ALA A 53 -2.33 8.87 1.41
C ALA A 53 -0.95 9.52 1.28
N ASP A 54 -0.92 10.85 1.26
CA ASP A 54 0.27 11.64 0.98
C ASP A 54 1.40 11.41 2.01
N GLY A 55 2.67 11.46 1.56
CA GLY A 55 3.86 11.26 2.41
C GLY A 55 4.33 9.81 2.62
N ALA A 56 3.86 8.90 1.77
CA ALA A 56 3.97 7.46 1.93
C ALA A 56 5.33 6.81 1.58
N THR A 57 6.43 7.57 1.52
CA THR A 57 7.83 7.10 1.68
C THR A 57 8.74 8.32 1.95
N GLU A 58 9.78 8.17 2.79
CA GLU A 58 10.75 9.26 3.03
C GLU A 58 11.87 9.32 1.96
N SER A 59 11.99 8.29 1.12
CA SER A 59 13.20 8.04 0.33
C SER A 59 13.09 8.33 -1.18
N GLY A 60 12.02 8.99 -1.63
CA GLY A 60 11.83 9.36 -3.05
C GLY A 60 11.15 8.30 -3.91
N TYR A 61 10.58 7.26 -3.28
CA TYR A 61 9.69 6.34 -3.96
C TYR A 61 8.27 6.92 -4.10
N VAL A 62 7.53 6.43 -5.07
CA VAL A 62 6.13 6.79 -5.31
C VAL A 62 5.28 5.54 -5.13
N PRO A 63 4.61 5.38 -3.98
CA PRO A 63 3.72 4.26 -3.76
C PRO A 63 2.44 4.40 -4.59
N SER A 64 1.93 3.28 -5.06
CA SER A 64 0.68 3.22 -5.82
C SER A 64 -0.04 1.90 -5.58
N TYR A 65 -1.36 1.91 -5.59
CA TYR A 65 -2.18 0.71 -5.44
C TYR A 65 -2.65 0.20 -6.80
N ASP A 66 -2.32 -1.06 -7.10
CA ASP A 66 -2.82 -1.79 -8.25
C ASP A 66 -4.09 -2.57 -7.86
N ALA A 67 -5.25 -1.97 -8.15
CA ALA A 67 -6.55 -2.57 -7.86
C ALA A 67 -6.85 -3.85 -8.67
N THR A 68 -6.10 -4.12 -9.75
CA THR A 68 -6.29 -5.35 -10.54
C THR A 68 -5.69 -6.54 -9.82
N ASN A 69 -4.52 -6.36 -9.22
CA ASN A 69 -3.78 -7.42 -8.54
C ASN A 69 -3.92 -7.38 -7.01
N GLY A 70 -4.48 -6.30 -6.45
CA GLY A 70 -4.61 -6.13 -5.00
C GLY A 70 -3.25 -5.89 -4.33
N THR A 71 -2.36 -5.14 -4.98
CA THR A 71 -0.97 -4.97 -4.54
C THR A 71 -0.59 -3.50 -4.39
N VAL A 72 0.20 -3.18 -3.38
CA VAL A 72 0.88 -1.89 -3.22
C VAL A 72 2.26 -1.96 -3.85
N LYS A 73 2.51 -1.13 -4.86
CA LYS A 73 3.74 -1.06 -5.63
C LYS A 73 4.54 0.18 -5.25
N LEU A 74 5.86 0.08 -5.32
CA LEU A 74 6.76 1.22 -5.24
C LEU A 74 7.31 1.54 -6.64
N PHE A 75 7.35 2.82 -6.96
CA PHE A 75 7.94 3.34 -8.18
C PHE A 75 9.10 4.29 -7.88
N GLU A 76 10.12 4.28 -8.72
CA GLU A 76 11.29 5.16 -8.65
C GLU A 76 11.46 5.93 -9.95
N GLU A 77 12.18 7.05 -9.91
CA GLU A 77 12.58 7.77 -11.12
C GLU A 77 13.44 6.86 -12.01
N ASN A 78 13.10 6.74 -13.28
CA ASN A 78 13.92 6.00 -14.22
C ASN A 78 13.85 6.58 -15.63
N ALA A 79 14.59 7.66 -15.87
CA ALA A 79 14.64 8.36 -17.16
C ALA A 79 14.93 7.47 -18.39
N THR A 80 15.47 6.25 -18.20
CA THR A 80 15.71 5.29 -19.28
C THR A 80 14.44 4.53 -19.68
N ALA A 81 13.57 4.18 -18.72
CA ALA A 81 12.35 3.42 -18.92
C ALA A 81 11.07 4.29 -18.99
N GLY A 82 11.13 5.54 -18.51
CA GLY A 82 10.01 6.47 -18.47
C GLY A 82 10.16 7.51 -17.35
N PRO A 83 9.10 8.26 -16.99
CA PRO A 83 9.18 9.13 -15.82
C PRO A 83 9.29 8.34 -14.50
N LEU A 84 8.63 7.18 -14.42
CA LEU A 84 8.65 6.27 -13.27
C LEU A 84 8.78 4.81 -13.76
N ALA A 85 9.56 4.01 -13.04
CA ALA A 85 9.63 2.55 -13.19
C ALA A 85 9.33 1.87 -11.85
N GLU A 86 8.76 0.66 -11.90
CA GLU A 86 8.56 -0.13 -10.69
C GLU A 86 9.92 -0.54 -10.11
N VAL A 87 10.03 -0.42 -8.78
CA VAL A 87 11.20 -0.88 -8.03
C VAL A 87 11.43 -2.37 -8.30
N ALA A 88 12.69 -2.76 -8.51
CA ALA A 88 13.01 -4.16 -8.75
C ALA A 88 12.72 -5.03 -7.51
N GLY A 89 12.19 -6.24 -7.71
CA GLY A 89 11.87 -7.23 -6.67
C GLY A 89 13.05 -7.84 -5.90
N SER A 90 14.16 -7.12 -5.82
CA SER A 90 15.35 -7.46 -5.02
C SER A 90 15.90 -6.24 -4.29
N THR A 91 15.28 -5.07 -4.45
CA THR A 91 15.68 -3.85 -3.76
C THR A 91 15.25 -3.93 -2.31
N ASP A 92 16.17 -3.61 -1.40
CA ASP A 92 15.84 -3.49 0.02
C ASP A 92 15.12 -2.16 0.24
N VAL A 93 13.83 -2.26 0.55
CA VAL A 93 12.95 -1.13 0.87
C VAL A 93 12.41 -1.25 2.29
N SER A 94 13.14 -1.93 3.18
CA SER A 94 12.72 -2.18 4.56
C SER A 94 12.56 -0.93 5.44
N THR A 95 13.06 0.22 4.99
CA THR A 95 12.87 1.52 5.64
C THR A 95 11.61 2.25 5.17
N GLU A 96 10.95 1.75 4.13
CA GLU A 96 9.85 2.44 3.47
C GLU A 96 8.51 2.12 4.14
N THR A 97 7.70 3.15 4.32
CA THR A 97 6.37 3.04 4.93
C THR A 97 5.33 3.76 4.11
N VAL A 98 4.21 3.10 3.79
CA VAL A 98 3.08 3.64 3.05
C VAL A 98 1.89 3.88 3.96
N THR A 99 1.28 5.06 3.88
CA THR A 99 0.01 5.34 4.55
C THR A 99 -1.14 5.09 3.57
N LEU A 100 -2.16 4.36 4.02
CA LEU A 100 -3.32 3.98 3.22
C LEU A 100 -4.61 4.40 3.93
N VAL A 101 -5.57 4.87 3.15
CA VAL A 101 -6.97 4.96 3.55
C VAL A 101 -7.75 3.92 2.79
N VAL A 102 -8.28 2.94 3.52
CA VAL A 102 -9.01 1.81 2.99
C VAL A 102 -10.48 1.93 3.36
N ARG A 103 -11.37 1.76 2.39
CA ARG A 103 -12.82 1.73 2.61
C ARG A 103 -13.37 0.38 2.23
N GLY A 104 -14.30 -0.12 3.03
CA GLY A 104 -14.93 -1.40 2.76
C GLY A 104 -16.02 -1.77 3.73
N ARG A 105 -16.36 -3.06 3.75
CA ARG A 105 -17.40 -3.63 4.61
C ARG A 105 -16.77 -4.56 5.64
N SER A 106 -17.31 -4.55 6.86
CA SER A 106 -16.92 -5.40 7.99
C SER A 106 -18.04 -6.35 8.38
#